data_AF-A0A3D5ZKV8-F1
#
_entry.id   AF-A0A3D5ZKV8-F1
#
_cell.length_a   1.000
_cell.length_b   1.000
_cell.length_c   1.000
_cell.angle_alpha   90.00
_cell.angle_beta   90.00
_cell.angle_gamma   90.00
#
_symmetry.space_group_name_H-M   'P 1'
#
loop_
_entity.id
_entity.type
_entity.pdbx_description
1 polymer ?
#
loop_
_entity_poly.entity_id
_entity_poly.type
_entity_poly.pdbx_seq_one_letter_code
_entity_poly.pdbx_strand_id
1 'polypeptide(L)'
;MELLNTVFFDSTKLAFGLGALFVILGVCLLWFGIVERRQINRRIKKENEQNLASLNNEADEAENANAVAAVAEAIEECEDGFAVGSETIVDESGAETTVEEIVEEVADEPAEEENIGVSVAEAHESMTDEAAESMVIVASGTSLPTTGRKAVVNIDTISANFNDGDTVDLDALKEKKLVSRKETAVKILARGRLNKQLNVVANDFSADAVKMICLMGGTATRV
;
A
#
# COMPACT_ATOMS: atom_id res chain seq x y z
N MET A 1 86.92 8.60 -0.06
CA MET A 1 86.53 8.25 1.31
C MET A 1 85.10 8.76 1.48
N GLU A 2 84.08 7.92 1.26
CA GLU A 2 83.48 7.04 2.31
C GLU A 2 82.73 7.91 3.36
N LEU A 3 81.43 7.78 3.70
CA LEU A 3 80.38 6.76 3.59
C LEU A 3 79.01 7.46 3.68
N LEU A 4 78.03 7.14 2.82
CA LEU A 4 76.80 6.40 3.15
C LEU A 4 76.24 6.61 4.57
N ASN A 5 75.13 7.35 4.68
CA ASN A 5 74.07 7.03 5.64
C ASN A 5 72.70 7.41 5.05
N THR A 6 72.26 6.54 4.16
CA THR A 6 70.87 6.46 3.70
C THR A 6 70.00 6.10 4.89
N VAL A 7 69.14 7.02 5.32
CA VAL A 7 68.05 6.74 6.23
C VAL A 7 67.18 5.67 5.56
N PHE A 8 67.32 4.44 6.03
CA PHE A 8 66.58 3.27 5.61
C PHE A 8 65.14 3.45 6.09
N PHE A 9 64.37 4.25 5.35
CA PHE A 9 62.93 4.39 5.55
C PHE A 9 62.30 3.10 5.01
N ASP A 10 62.10 2.15 5.93
CA ASP A 10 61.53 0.84 5.64
C ASP A 10 60.04 0.99 5.27
N SER A 11 59.76 1.07 3.97
CA SER A 11 58.42 1.17 3.39
C SER A 11 57.49 0.01 3.76
N THR A 12 58.01 -1.08 4.33
CA THR A 12 57.19 -2.24 4.71
C THR A 12 56.40 -2.01 6.00
N LYS A 13 56.85 -1.14 6.93
CA LYS A 13 56.11 -0.85 8.17
C LYS A 13 54.94 0.12 7.98
N LEU A 14 54.93 0.92 6.92
CA LEU A 14 53.84 1.87 6.63
C LEU A 14 52.60 1.16 6.05
N ALA A 15 52.77 0.01 5.39
CA ALA A 15 51.69 -0.77 4.80
C ALA A 15 50.82 -1.52 5.83
N PHE A 16 51.37 -1.89 6.99
CA PHE A 16 50.62 -2.58 8.05
C PHE A 16 49.74 -1.63 8.90
N GLY A 17 50.05 -0.34 8.94
CA GLY A 17 49.31 0.64 9.75
C GLY A 17 48.01 1.14 9.11
N LEU A 18 47.97 1.29 7.79
CA LEU A 18 46.80 1.80 7.06
C LEU A 18 45.63 0.81 7.09
N GLY A 19 45.90 -0.50 6.99
CA GLY A 19 44.85 -1.52 7.02
C GLY A 19 44.07 -1.54 8.34
N ALA A 20 44.76 -1.43 9.48
CA ALA A 20 44.12 -1.38 10.79
C ALA A 20 43.24 -0.13 10.96
N LEU A 21 43.68 1.01 10.44
CA LEU A 21 42.92 2.25 10.49
C LEU A 21 41.64 2.16 9.67
N PHE A 22 41.67 1.57 8.47
CA PHE A 22 40.47 1.36 7.66
C PHE A 22 39.45 0.40 8.31
N VAL A 23 39.91 -0.64 9.02
CA VAL A 23 39.01 -1.56 9.74
C VAL A 23 38.33 -0.85 10.91
N ILE A 24 39.08 -0.07 11.69
CA ILE A 24 38.52 0.70 12.82
C ILE A 24 37.56 1.78 12.30
N LEU A 25 37.92 2.51 11.24
CA LEU A 25 37.06 3.53 10.63
C LEU A 25 35.79 2.90 10.03
N GLY A 26 35.90 1.74 9.39
CA GLY A 26 34.76 0.99 8.87
C GLY A 26 33.79 0.51 9.96
N VAL A 27 34.32 -0.05 11.05
CA VAL A 27 33.50 -0.45 12.22
C VAL A 27 32.87 0.78 12.88
N CYS A 28 33.60 1.90 12.97
CA CYS A 28 33.09 3.16 13.53
C CYS A 28 31.95 3.75 12.68
N LEU A 29 32.07 3.73 11.34
CA LEU A 29 31.01 4.17 10.42
C LEU A 29 29.80 3.24 10.44
N LEU A 30 30.00 1.92 10.55
CA LEU A 30 28.91 0.96 10.72
C LEU A 30 28.16 1.20 12.03
N TRP A 31 28.89 1.43 13.13
CA TRP A 31 28.29 1.74 14.44
C TRP A 31 27.56 3.08 14.42
N PHE A 32 28.15 4.10 13.78
CA PHE A 32 27.53 5.42 13.62
C PHE A 32 26.24 5.35 12.80
N GLY A 33 26.23 4.61 11.68
CA GLY A 33 25.03 4.37 10.87
C GLY A 33 23.94 3.60 11.62
N ILE A 34 24.31 2.62 12.47
CA ILE A 34 23.37 1.89 13.34
C ILE A 34 22.79 2.83 14.41
N VAL A 35 23.60 3.72 14.99
CA VAL A 35 23.16 4.67 16.02
C VAL A 35 22.22 5.74 15.45
N GLU A 36 22.51 6.29 14.27
CA GLU A 36 21.62 7.24 13.58
C GLU A 36 20.29 6.60 13.20
N ARG A 37 20.31 5.38 12.66
CA ARG A 37 19.08 4.63 12.33
C ARG A 37 18.24 4.34 13.59
N ARG A 38 18.89 4.19 14.76
CA ARG A 38 18.22 4.05 16.06
C ARG A 38 17.66 5.37 16.63
N GLN A 39 18.17 6.53 16.20
CA GLN A 39 17.64 7.84 16.58
C GLN A 39 16.37 8.17 15.80
N ILE A 40 16.37 7.89 14.49
CA ILE A 40 15.24 8.15 13.59
C ILE A 40 14.03 7.30 14.01
N ASN A 41 14.20 5.99 14.23
CA ASN A 41 13.11 5.12 14.69
C ASN A 41 12.52 5.54 16.04
N ARG A 42 13.31 6.18 16.91
CA ARG A 42 12.81 6.71 18.19
C ARG A 42 11.96 7.97 18.02
N ARG A 43 12.22 8.80 17.00
CA ARG A 43 11.38 9.96 16.68
C ARG A 43 10.05 9.53 16.08
N ILE A 44 10.09 8.63 15.10
CA ILE A 44 8.90 8.09 14.44
C ILE A 44 7.95 7.43 15.46
N LYS A 45 8.49 6.65 16.41
CA LYS A 45 7.67 6.04 17.45
C LYS A 45 6.95 7.07 18.32
N LYS A 46 7.63 8.16 18.70
CA LYS A 46 7.02 9.22 19.51
C LYS A 46 5.95 10.01 18.74
N GLU A 47 6.19 10.30 17.47
CA GLU A 47 5.21 10.98 16.60
C GLU A 47 3.96 10.11 16.42
N ASN A 48 4.13 8.81 16.18
CA ASN A 48 2.99 7.89 16.06
C ASN A 48 2.21 7.75 17.37
N GLU A 49 2.91 7.64 18.51
CA GLU A 49 2.26 7.64 19.84
C GLU A 49 1.50 8.95 20.12
N GLN A 50 2.05 10.10 19.71
CA GLN A 50 1.39 11.40 19.85
C GLN A 50 0.16 11.53 18.94
N ASN A 51 0.27 11.12 17.67
CA ASN A 51 -0.84 11.14 16.72
C ASN A 51 -1.97 10.20 17.14
N LEU A 52 -1.64 9.04 17.71
CA LEU A 52 -2.63 8.10 18.24
C LEU A 52 -3.35 8.67 19.47
N ALA A 53 -2.64 9.41 20.33
CA ALA A 53 -3.24 10.07 21.49
C ALA A 53 -4.16 11.24 21.10
N SER A 54 -3.81 12.02 20.07
CA SER A 54 -4.69 13.10 19.59
C SER A 54 -6.00 12.57 19.01
N LEU A 55 -5.97 11.46 18.27
CA LEU A 55 -7.18 10.86 17.69
C LEU A 55 -8.15 10.33 18.76
N ASN A 56 -7.63 9.73 19.83
CA ASN A 56 -8.49 9.21 20.90
C ASN A 56 -9.16 10.33 21.71
N ASN A 57 -8.45 11.44 21.95
CA ASN A 57 -9.05 12.59 22.65
C ASN A 57 -10.16 13.26 21.82
N GLU A 58 -10.03 13.24 20.49
CA GLU A 58 -11.04 13.77 19.56
C GLU A 58 -12.29 12.88 19.51
N ALA A 59 -12.13 11.57 19.72
CA ALA A 59 -13.25 10.63 19.86
C ALA A 59 -13.99 10.81 21.20
N ASP A 60 -13.28 11.05 22.30
CA ASP A 60 -13.89 11.27 23.62
C ASP A 60 -14.66 12.61 23.72
N GLU A 61 -14.22 13.66 23.01
CA GLU A 61 -14.98 14.93 22.90
C GLU A 61 -16.26 14.76 22.07
N ALA A 62 -16.22 13.96 20.99
CA ALA A 62 -17.39 13.68 20.17
C ALA A 62 -18.45 12.85 20.91
N GLU A 63 -18.02 11.88 21.72
CA GLU A 63 -18.93 11.03 22.50
C GLU A 63 -19.56 11.79 23.68
N ASN A 64 -18.80 12.66 24.35
CA ASN A 64 -19.32 13.52 25.42
C ASN A 64 -20.29 14.60 24.88
N ALA A 65 -20.01 15.19 23.71
CA ALA A 65 -20.95 16.12 23.07
C ALA A 65 -22.27 15.45 22.67
N ASN A 66 -22.20 14.20 22.19
CA ASN A 66 -23.38 13.42 21.82
C ASN A 66 -24.19 12.96 23.05
N ALA A 67 -23.53 12.56 24.13
CA ALA A 67 -24.19 12.22 25.38
C ALA A 67 -24.92 13.43 26.01
N VAL A 68 -24.35 14.64 25.94
CA VAL A 68 -25.00 15.87 26.44
C VAL A 68 -26.17 16.28 25.55
N ALA A 69 -26.09 16.10 24.22
CA ALA A 69 -27.20 16.35 23.31
C ALA A 69 -28.37 15.38 23.52
N ALA A 70 -28.09 14.09 23.72
CA ALA A 70 -29.12 13.07 23.97
C ALA A 70 -29.85 13.26 25.32
N VAL A 71 -29.17 13.78 26.36
CA VAL A 71 -29.80 14.07 27.66
C VAL A 71 -30.63 15.38 27.60
N ALA A 72 -30.30 16.31 26.71
CA ALA A 72 -31.09 17.52 26.50
C ALA A 72 -32.43 17.24 25.78
N GLU A 73 -32.47 16.29 24.85
CA GLU A 73 -33.70 15.91 24.13
C GLU A 73 -34.69 15.13 25.04
N ALA A 74 -34.20 14.47 26.09
CA ALA A 74 -35.03 13.66 26.99
C ALA A 74 -35.74 14.43 28.12
N ILE A 75 -35.53 15.75 28.26
CA ILE A 75 -36.11 16.55 29.37
C ILE A 75 -37.33 17.39 28.95
N GLU A 76 -37.69 17.44 27.66
CA GLU A 76 -38.85 18.24 27.20
C GLU A 76 -40.19 17.49 27.11
N GLU A 77 -40.25 16.19 27.40
CA GLU A 77 -41.52 15.42 27.49
C GLU A 77 -42.02 15.29 28.94
N CYS A 78 -42.21 16.42 29.61
CA CYS A 78 -43.10 16.51 30.78
C CYS A 78 -43.63 17.93 30.83
N GLU A 79 -44.70 18.22 30.09
CA GLU A 79 -45.82 19.06 30.56
C GLU A 79 -46.96 19.05 29.52
N ASP A 80 -48.05 18.41 29.95
CA ASP A 80 -49.44 18.89 29.86
C ASP A 80 -50.19 18.80 28.52
N GLY A 81 -51.16 17.87 28.50
CA GLY A 81 -52.06 17.61 27.37
C GLY A 81 -53.28 18.54 27.26
N PHE A 82 -53.97 18.44 26.12
CA PHE A 82 -55.35 18.90 25.96
C PHE A 82 -56.06 18.26 24.73
N ALA A 83 -56.98 17.36 25.02
CA ALA A 83 -58.30 17.08 24.42
C ALA A 83 -58.66 17.37 22.92
N VAL A 84 -59.15 16.28 22.27
CA VAL A 84 -60.44 16.09 21.52
C VAL A 84 -60.53 16.35 20.00
N GLY A 85 -61.07 15.32 19.31
CA GLY A 85 -61.89 15.39 18.09
C GLY A 85 -61.51 14.35 17.03
N SER A 86 -62.06 13.12 17.02
CA SER A 86 -63.17 12.66 16.14
C SER A 86 -63.07 13.22 14.70
N GLU A 87 -63.08 12.45 13.60
CA GLU A 87 -63.89 11.26 13.31
C GLU A 87 -63.46 10.71 11.91
N THR A 88 -63.38 9.36 11.75
CA THR A 88 -63.90 8.54 10.60
C THR A 88 -63.37 8.73 9.14
N ILE A 89 -63.31 7.78 8.18
CA ILE A 89 -63.63 6.34 7.98
C ILE A 89 -62.76 5.78 6.80
N VAL A 90 -62.58 4.44 6.73
CA VAL A 90 -62.49 3.50 5.56
C VAL A 90 -61.37 3.66 4.48
N ASP A 91 -60.78 2.64 3.82
CA ASP A 91 -61.12 1.23 3.53
C ASP A 91 -59.85 0.39 3.17
N GLU A 92 -59.94 -0.92 3.39
CA GLU A 92 -59.04 -1.98 2.88
C GLU A 92 -59.37 -2.37 1.42
N SER A 93 -58.35 -2.69 0.61
CA SER A 93 -58.32 -3.74 -0.45
C SER A 93 -57.06 -3.52 -1.31
N GLY A 94 -56.26 -4.49 -1.73
CA GLY A 94 -56.51 -5.91 -2.00
C GLY A 94 -56.76 -6.13 -3.49
N ALA A 95 -55.71 -6.25 -4.32
CA ALA A 95 -55.71 -7.05 -5.55
C ALA A 95 -54.34 -7.05 -6.27
N GLU A 96 -53.82 -8.25 -6.53
CA GLU A 96 -52.92 -8.59 -7.64
C GLU A 96 -53.55 -8.21 -8.99
N THR A 97 -52.75 -7.86 -9.99
CA THR A 97 -53.05 -8.15 -11.42
C THR A 97 -51.81 -8.08 -12.30
N THR A 98 -51.64 -9.20 -13.01
CA THR A 98 -50.89 -9.59 -14.21
C THR A 98 -50.01 -8.61 -14.99
N VAL A 99 -48.80 -9.12 -15.21
CA VAL A 99 -47.93 -9.08 -16.41
C VAL A 99 -48.64 -8.69 -17.71
N GLU A 100 -48.21 -7.61 -18.34
CA GLU A 100 -48.14 -7.51 -19.80
C GLU A 100 -46.81 -6.87 -20.22
N GLU A 101 -46.21 -7.55 -21.18
CA GLU A 101 -44.95 -7.33 -21.88
C GLU A 101 -44.94 -5.96 -22.58
N ILE A 102 -44.12 -5.04 -22.08
CA ILE A 102 -43.67 -3.88 -22.85
C ILE A 102 -42.24 -4.18 -23.25
N VAL A 103 -42.09 -4.57 -24.52
CA VAL A 103 -40.81 -4.66 -25.22
C VAL A 103 -40.33 -3.23 -25.41
N GLU A 104 -39.70 -2.67 -24.39
CA GLU A 104 -38.97 -1.42 -24.53
C GLU A 104 -37.67 -1.78 -25.24
N GLU A 105 -37.61 -1.44 -26.52
CA GLU A 105 -36.40 -1.39 -27.32
C GLU A 105 -35.49 -0.33 -26.68
N VAL A 106 -34.78 -0.71 -25.61
CA VAL A 106 -33.76 0.12 -24.98
C VAL A 106 -32.66 0.24 -26.01
N ALA A 107 -32.65 1.38 -26.70
CA ALA A 107 -31.49 1.85 -27.41
C ALA A 107 -30.30 1.72 -26.45
N ASP A 108 -29.36 0.83 -26.77
CA ASP A 108 -28.07 0.75 -26.09
C ASP A 108 -27.40 2.11 -26.26
N GLU A 109 -27.61 2.99 -25.29
CA GLU A 109 -26.76 4.14 -25.07
C GLU A 109 -25.33 3.58 -24.93
N PRO A 110 -24.33 4.15 -25.62
CA PRO A 110 -22.97 3.69 -25.45
C PRO A 110 -22.61 3.93 -23.99
N ALA A 111 -22.52 2.83 -23.22
CA ALA A 111 -22.09 2.83 -21.84
C ALA A 111 -20.91 3.79 -21.69
N GLU A 112 -21.12 4.88 -20.95
CA GLU A 112 -20.04 5.77 -20.60
C GLU A 112 -18.99 4.91 -19.89
N GLU A 113 -17.80 4.79 -20.49
CA GLU A 113 -16.68 4.07 -19.91
C GLU A 113 -16.25 4.82 -18.65
N GLU A 114 -16.90 4.51 -17.53
CA GLU A 114 -16.46 4.97 -16.24
C GLU A 114 -15.03 4.49 -16.05
N ASN A 115 -14.19 5.45 -15.71
CA ASN A 115 -12.79 5.27 -15.46
C ASN A 115 -12.57 4.53 -14.13
N ILE A 116 -12.95 3.24 -14.07
CA ILE A 116 -13.00 2.40 -12.84
C ILE A 116 -11.58 1.88 -12.48
N GLY A 117 -10.53 2.66 -12.74
CA GLY A 117 -9.16 2.18 -12.67
C GLY A 117 -8.21 3.12 -11.94
N VAL A 118 -7.45 2.59 -11.00
CA VAL A 118 -6.37 3.33 -10.34
C VAL A 118 -5.28 3.62 -11.36
N SER A 119 -4.96 4.90 -11.55
CA SER A 119 -3.85 5.34 -12.39
C SER A 119 -2.54 5.53 -11.61
N VAL A 120 -1.41 5.59 -12.31
CA VAL A 120 -0.10 5.81 -11.68
C VAL A 120 -0.05 7.14 -10.92
N ALA A 121 -0.70 8.19 -11.44
CA ALA A 121 -0.72 9.50 -10.83
C ALA A 121 -1.49 9.49 -9.49
N GLU A 122 -2.69 8.91 -9.48
CA GLU A 122 -3.50 8.73 -8.27
C GLU A 122 -2.77 7.90 -7.22
N ALA A 123 -2.08 6.83 -7.66
CA ALA A 123 -1.33 5.98 -6.77
C ALA A 123 -0.16 6.70 -6.11
N HIS A 124 0.55 7.55 -6.87
CA HIS A 124 1.66 8.34 -6.35
C HIS A 124 1.22 9.40 -5.32
N GLU A 125 0.04 9.99 -5.49
CA GLU A 125 -0.50 10.99 -4.55
C GLU A 125 -1.07 10.37 -3.28
N SER A 126 -1.65 9.18 -3.38
CA SER A 126 -2.32 8.52 -2.25
C SER A 126 -1.36 7.89 -1.24
N MET A 127 -0.15 7.52 -1.68
CA MET A 127 0.80 6.75 -0.85
C MET A 127 2.25 7.15 -1.11
N THR A 128 3.04 7.27 -0.03
CA THR A 128 4.49 7.51 -0.13
C THR A 128 5.23 6.23 -0.53
N ASP A 129 6.41 6.38 -1.15
CA ASP A 129 7.26 5.24 -1.55
C ASP A 129 7.66 4.37 -0.35
N GLU A 130 7.94 4.99 0.80
CA GLU A 130 8.30 4.28 2.03
C GLU A 130 7.13 3.42 2.55
N ALA A 131 5.91 3.95 2.50
CA ALA A 131 4.71 3.19 2.88
C ALA A 131 4.52 2.00 1.93
N ALA A 132 4.68 2.22 0.61
CA ALA A 132 4.57 1.16 -0.39
C ALA A 132 5.58 0.04 -0.15
N GLU A 133 6.86 0.38 0.11
CA GLU A 133 7.89 -0.63 0.39
C GLU A 133 7.59 -1.43 1.66
N SER A 134 7.04 -0.81 2.69
CA SER A 134 6.69 -1.48 3.95
C SER A 134 5.52 -2.46 3.82
N MET A 135 4.64 -2.26 2.83
CA MET A 135 3.49 -3.13 2.57
C MET A 135 3.84 -4.36 1.72
N VAL A 136 5.05 -4.42 1.15
CA VAL A 136 5.49 -5.60 0.39
C VAL A 136 5.77 -6.76 1.35
N ILE A 137 5.06 -7.86 1.15
CA ILE A 137 5.27 -9.09 1.91
C ILE A 137 6.55 -9.75 1.39
N VAL A 138 7.54 -9.98 2.26
CA VAL A 138 8.77 -10.67 1.89
C VAL A 138 8.64 -12.14 2.28
N ALA A 139 8.68 -13.05 1.32
CA ALA A 139 8.61 -14.47 1.60
C ALA A 139 9.83 -14.93 2.41
N SER A 140 9.66 -15.89 3.32
CA SER A 140 10.73 -16.37 4.19
C SER A 140 11.83 -17.06 3.37
N GLY A 141 13.07 -16.56 3.45
CA GLY A 141 14.24 -17.13 2.79
C GLY A 141 14.73 -16.39 1.54
N THR A 142 14.10 -15.27 1.20
CA THR A 142 14.46 -14.47 0.03
C THR A 142 15.58 -13.50 0.38
N SER A 143 16.67 -13.52 -0.39
CA SER A 143 17.75 -12.53 -0.26
C SER A 143 17.43 -11.25 -1.02
N LEU A 144 18.19 -10.18 -0.75
CA LEU A 144 18.10 -8.86 -1.38
C LEU A 144 17.88 -8.92 -2.90
N PRO A 145 17.33 -7.85 -3.53
CA PRO A 145 17.00 -7.80 -4.95
C PRO A 145 18.13 -8.39 -5.81
N THR A 146 17.81 -9.46 -6.53
CA THR A 146 18.80 -10.19 -7.32
C THR A 146 19.32 -9.31 -8.46
N THR A 147 20.64 -9.11 -8.52
CA THR A 147 21.37 -8.39 -9.58
C THR A 147 21.52 -9.25 -10.85
N GLY A 148 20.43 -9.87 -11.28
CA GLY A 148 20.37 -10.74 -12.46
C GLY A 148 19.54 -10.14 -13.59
N ARG A 149 19.51 -10.83 -14.74
CA ARG A 149 18.52 -10.55 -15.78
C ARG A 149 17.13 -10.83 -15.22
N LYS A 150 16.24 -9.85 -15.35
CA LYS A 150 14.85 -9.92 -14.93
C LYS A 150 13.96 -9.59 -16.12
N ALA A 151 12.94 -10.40 -16.32
CA ALA A 151 11.86 -10.05 -17.24
C ALA A 151 11.07 -8.89 -16.66
N VAL A 152 10.67 -7.95 -17.50
CA VAL A 152 9.88 -6.79 -17.09
C VAL A 152 8.45 -7.00 -17.55
N VAL A 153 7.49 -6.86 -16.63
CA VAL A 153 6.06 -6.97 -16.92
C VAL A 153 5.35 -5.76 -16.34
N ASN A 154 4.44 -5.19 -17.12
CA ASN A 154 3.65 -4.03 -16.70
C ASN A 154 2.31 -4.46 -16.11
N ILE A 155 1.79 -3.68 -15.16
CA ILE A 155 0.51 -3.96 -14.52
C ILE A 155 -0.67 -3.94 -15.49
N ASP A 156 -0.69 -3.03 -16.47
CA ASP A 156 -1.74 -2.98 -17.52
C ASP A 156 -1.88 -4.33 -18.26
N THR A 157 -0.75 -4.92 -18.62
CA THR A 157 -0.65 -6.19 -19.31
C THR A 157 -1.17 -7.32 -18.43
N ILE A 158 -0.88 -7.28 -17.14
CA ILE A 158 -1.40 -8.26 -16.19
C ILE A 158 -2.92 -8.10 -16.05
N SER A 159 -3.41 -6.89 -15.82
CA SER A 159 -4.85 -6.59 -15.71
C SER A 159 -5.65 -7.09 -16.92
N ALA A 160 -5.09 -7.01 -18.13
CA ALA A 160 -5.76 -7.50 -19.34
C ALA A 160 -5.85 -9.04 -19.46
N ASN A 161 -4.96 -9.78 -18.79
CA ASN A 161 -4.80 -11.24 -19.00
C ASN A 161 -5.26 -12.11 -17.81
N PHE A 162 -5.48 -11.46 -16.65
CA PHE A 162 -5.91 -12.08 -15.39
C PHE A 162 -7.29 -11.57 -14.97
N ASN A 163 -7.99 -12.36 -14.16
CA ASN A 163 -9.27 -12.00 -13.57
C ASN A 163 -9.08 -11.35 -12.19
N ASP A 164 -10.16 -10.79 -11.66
CA ASP A 164 -10.18 -10.22 -10.32
C ASP A 164 -9.94 -11.31 -9.26
N GLY A 165 -9.04 -11.03 -8.31
CA GLY A 165 -8.60 -11.95 -7.27
C GLY A 165 -7.56 -12.99 -7.69
N ASP A 166 -7.16 -13.03 -8.96
CA ASP A 166 -6.20 -14.03 -9.45
C ASP A 166 -4.82 -13.89 -8.80
N THR A 167 -4.14 -15.04 -8.66
CA THR A 167 -2.73 -15.09 -8.23
C THR A 167 -1.81 -15.08 -9.45
N VAL A 168 -1.00 -14.03 -9.54
CA VAL A 168 -0.05 -13.80 -10.61
C VAL A 168 1.33 -14.26 -10.13
N ASP A 169 1.72 -15.47 -10.51
CA ASP A 169 3.04 -16.03 -10.25
C ASP A 169 3.85 -16.17 -11.55
N LEU A 170 5.15 -16.40 -11.43
CA LEU A 170 6.08 -16.54 -12.56
C LEU A 170 5.67 -17.67 -13.52
N ASP A 171 5.13 -18.77 -13.00
CA ASP A 171 4.61 -19.86 -13.83
C ASP A 171 3.32 -19.48 -14.56
N ALA A 172 2.38 -18.80 -13.89
CA ALA A 172 1.17 -18.28 -14.53
C ALA A 172 1.48 -17.27 -15.65
N LEU A 173 2.48 -16.40 -15.44
CA LEU A 173 2.97 -15.47 -16.47
C LEU A 173 3.57 -16.19 -17.68
N LYS A 174 4.23 -17.34 -17.47
CA LYS A 174 4.78 -18.18 -18.56
C LYS A 174 3.69 -18.91 -19.32
N GLU A 175 2.66 -19.40 -18.65
CA GLU A 175 1.50 -20.06 -19.27
C GLU A 175 0.77 -19.10 -20.22
N LYS A 176 0.56 -17.87 -19.78
CA LYS A 176 -0.05 -16.78 -20.57
C LYS A 176 0.91 -16.16 -21.59
N LYS A 177 2.16 -16.64 -21.69
CA LYS A 177 3.22 -16.16 -22.59
C LYS A 177 3.55 -14.66 -22.44
N LEU A 178 3.31 -14.09 -21.26
CA LEU A 178 3.69 -12.71 -20.94
C LEU A 178 5.20 -12.60 -20.65
N VAL A 179 5.80 -13.71 -20.23
CA VAL A 179 7.23 -13.83 -19.95
C VAL A 179 7.81 -15.02 -20.72
N SER A 180 9.06 -14.89 -21.15
CA SER A 180 9.79 -15.98 -21.83
C SER A 180 10.06 -17.14 -20.87
N ARG A 181 9.96 -18.38 -21.36
CA ARG A 181 10.18 -19.60 -20.56
C ARG A 181 11.57 -19.68 -19.91
N LYS A 182 12.55 -18.97 -20.48
CA LYS A 182 13.94 -18.96 -20.00
C LYS A 182 14.16 -18.03 -18.81
N GLU A 183 13.22 -17.13 -18.54
CA GLU A 183 13.36 -16.15 -17.48
C GLU A 183 13.07 -16.81 -16.13
N THR A 184 13.95 -16.53 -15.17
CA THR A 184 13.87 -17.05 -13.80
C THR A 184 13.41 -15.99 -12.81
N ALA A 185 13.45 -14.71 -13.20
CA ALA A 185 13.06 -13.62 -12.34
C ALA A 185 12.23 -12.57 -13.09
N VAL A 186 11.28 -11.96 -12.38
CA VAL A 186 10.35 -10.97 -12.92
C VAL A 186 10.38 -9.69 -12.07
N LYS A 187 10.36 -8.55 -12.75
CA LYS A 187 10.15 -7.23 -12.18
C LYS A 187 8.82 -6.66 -12.67
N ILE A 188 7.99 -6.21 -11.74
CA ILE A 188 6.70 -5.59 -12.02
C ILE A 188 6.86 -4.07 -12.05
N LEU A 189 6.33 -3.44 -13.10
CA LEU A 189 6.34 -2.00 -13.30
C LEU A 189 4.94 -1.40 -13.36
N ALA A 190 4.80 -0.20 -12.81
CA ALA A 190 3.59 0.61 -12.93
C ALA A 190 3.50 1.24 -14.33
N ARG A 191 2.49 0.82 -15.09
CA ARG A 191 2.09 1.47 -16.34
C ARG A 191 0.59 1.29 -16.55
N GLY A 192 -0.04 2.32 -17.08
CA GLY A 192 -1.45 2.30 -17.44
C GLY A 192 -2.34 2.42 -16.21
N ARG A 193 -3.39 1.62 -16.18
CA ARG A 193 -4.39 1.57 -15.10
C ARG A 193 -4.58 0.15 -14.61
N LEU A 194 -4.88 0.02 -13.32
CA LEU A 194 -5.27 -1.24 -12.70
C LEU A 194 -6.72 -1.13 -12.24
N ASN A 195 -7.55 -2.04 -12.75
CA ASN A 195 -8.99 -2.07 -12.46
C ASN A 195 -9.38 -3.34 -11.68
N LYS A 196 -8.41 -4.20 -11.38
CA LYS A 196 -8.61 -5.53 -10.78
C LYS A 196 -7.74 -5.68 -9.54
N GLN A 197 -8.29 -6.28 -8.50
CA GLN A 197 -7.58 -6.79 -7.35
C GLN A 197 -6.75 -8.00 -7.77
N LEU A 198 -5.44 -7.99 -7.51
CA LEU A 198 -4.54 -9.07 -7.91
C LEU A 198 -3.58 -9.42 -6.78
N ASN A 199 -3.26 -10.71 -6.65
CA ASN A 199 -2.23 -11.20 -5.74
C ASN A 199 -0.96 -11.48 -6.54
N VAL A 200 0.01 -10.57 -6.51
CA VAL A 200 1.19 -10.63 -7.38
C VAL A 200 2.40 -11.15 -6.61
N VAL A 201 3.00 -12.20 -7.13
CA VAL A 201 4.23 -12.82 -6.63
C VAL A 201 5.35 -12.56 -7.64
N ALA A 202 6.37 -11.80 -7.25
CA ALA A 202 7.49 -11.46 -8.14
C ALA A 202 8.78 -11.17 -7.37
N ASN A 203 9.93 -11.11 -8.07
CA ASN A 203 11.21 -10.88 -7.41
C ASN A 203 11.48 -9.41 -7.09
N ASP A 204 10.88 -8.52 -7.86
CA ASP A 204 11.10 -7.09 -7.73
C ASP A 204 9.86 -6.32 -8.16
N PHE A 205 9.61 -5.18 -7.51
CA PHE A 205 8.46 -4.33 -7.76
C PHE A 205 8.94 -2.88 -7.80
N SER A 206 8.43 -2.08 -8.73
CA SER A 206 8.53 -0.62 -8.59
C SER A 206 7.65 -0.14 -7.44
N ALA A 207 8.06 0.93 -6.74
CA ALA A 207 7.27 1.52 -5.66
C ALA A 207 5.83 1.83 -6.11
N ASP A 208 5.68 2.50 -7.25
CA ASP A 208 4.35 2.84 -7.80
C ASP A 208 3.50 1.60 -8.14
N ALA A 209 4.13 0.48 -8.48
CA ALA A 209 3.39 -0.75 -8.78
C ALA A 209 2.75 -1.31 -7.52
N VAL A 210 3.50 -1.29 -6.42
CA VAL A 210 2.99 -1.71 -5.12
C VAL A 210 1.84 -0.81 -4.69
N LYS A 211 1.98 0.52 -4.83
CA LYS A 211 0.89 1.48 -4.53
C LYS A 211 -0.38 1.12 -5.28
N MET A 212 -0.30 0.94 -6.60
CA MET A 212 -1.47 0.59 -7.42
C MET A 212 -2.11 -0.74 -6.97
N ILE A 213 -1.30 -1.77 -6.71
CA ILE A 213 -1.79 -3.09 -6.26
C ILE A 213 -2.48 -2.96 -4.90
N CYS A 214 -1.87 -2.25 -3.94
CA CYS A 214 -2.41 -2.06 -2.60
C CYS A 214 -3.70 -1.22 -2.60
N LEU A 215 -3.78 -0.17 -3.43
CA LEU A 215 -4.98 0.66 -3.55
C LEU A 215 -6.18 -0.12 -4.10
N MET A 216 -5.93 -1.07 -4.99
CA MET A 216 -6.95 -2.01 -5.48
C MET A 216 -7.26 -3.14 -4.49
N GLY A 217 -6.70 -3.10 -3.28
CA GLY A 217 -6.86 -4.14 -2.26
C GLY A 217 -6.08 -5.44 -2.54
N GLY A 218 -5.21 -5.46 -3.53
CA GLY A 218 -4.38 -6.61 -3.88
C GLY A 218 -3.19 -6.81 -2.93
N THR A 219 -2.45 -7.89 -3.14
CA THR A 219 -1.25 -8.19 -2.34
C THR A 219 0.00 -8.29 -3.22
N ALA A 220 1.12 -7.73 -2.74
CA ALA A 220 2.41 -7.81 -3.41
C ALA A 220 3.38 -8.65 -2.56
N THR A 221 3.74 -9.83 -3.04
CA THR A 221 4.66 -10.76 -2.38
C THR A 221 5.99 -10.84 -3.14
N ARG A 222 7.08 -10.56 -2.44
CA ARG A 222 8.45 -10.65 -2.96
C ARG A 222 9.06 -12.02 -2.70
N VAL A 223 9.57 -12.65 -3.77
CA VAL A 223 10.24 -13.98 -3.78
C VAL A 223 11.70 -13.93 -4.26
#